data_AF-A0A850M133-F1
#
_entry.id   AF-A0A850M133-F1
#
_cell.length_a   1.000
_cell.length_b   1.000
_cell.length_c   1.000
_cell.angle_alpha   90.00
_cell.angle_beta   90.00
_cell.angle_gamma   90.00
#
_symmetry.space_group_name_H-M   'P 1'
#
loop_
_entity.id
_entity.type
_entity.pdbx_description
1 polymer ?
#
loop_
_entity_poly.entity_id
_entity_poly.type
_entity_poly.pdbx_seq_one_letter_code
_entity_poly.pdbx_strand_id
1 'polypeptide(L)'
;MFQYQNIYAIPSFHSKIQFACEVRRLFFKIDPDVIAVELPEGVREKVIEGVNHLPYISVVMYEERKKKKYAYVPIDPGDSIIEAIRLGLEYKKPLEFIDLDVKNYRNKQFTYGFDDYSITKIGLDKYYGLLLPFLKKSNYGTKDYHRELYMVKNLKKLMKKYKDKKILFVLGMGHWERIKGLLKRPKIKNMENVIKREEVKIFNLSPDSYIHVLREIPYITYLYQTTRSEIKSPKDFFDKLEAYKTLYLKAKDKYFKAYGEPIHLQKLKILLQYSRNYALLEKKLIPDLFHLVVSAKNVVDDDYAGEVYDLALSYLFFDKKQKYPTVEIRRNLGELESRKVQIRRRIPVEKQVYRKIPLKRHPKEKYEGEWEKKWKHNYKGIYSYPPEDIIFENYMDYVRKKAMKILVEDRIRIHEFKTSLMDGISM
;
A
#
# COMPACT_ATOMS: atom_id res chain seq x y z
N MET A 1 -23.29 11.61 -0.55
CA MET A 1 -24.22 10.74 0.20
C MET A 1 -23.87 10.61 1.70
N PHE A 2 -22.62 10.91 2.09
CA PHE A 2 -22.11 10.79 3.47
C PHE A 2 -22.24 12.06 4.32
N GLN A 3 -23.40 12.71 4.29
CA GLN A 3 -23.66 13.88 5.12
C GLN A 3 -24.84 13.62 6.04
N TYR A 4 -24.75 14.11 7.27
CA TYR A 4 -25.87 14.22 8.20
C TYR A 4 -25.78 15.57 8.91
N GLN A 5 -26.68 16.49 8.59
CA GLN A 5 -26.62 17.88 9.06
C GLN A 5 -25.24 18.49 8.78
N ASN A 6 -24.51 18.90 9.81
CA ASN A 6 -23.17 19.49 9.68
C ASN A 6 -22.02 18.46 9.74
N ILE A 7 -22.31 17.16 9.77
CA ILE A 7 -21.30 16.08 9.71
C ILE A 7 -21.09 15.65 8.26
N TYR A 8 -19.83 15.68 7.82
CA TYR A 8 -19.35 15.17 6.55
C TYR A 8 -18.46 13.95 6.82
N ALA A 9 -18.92 12.76 6.44
CA ALA A 9 -18.25 11.51 6.79
C ALA A 9 -17.44 10.90 5.63
N ILE A 10 -16.33 10.23 5.95
CA ILE A 10 -15.54 9.38 5.03
C ILE A 10 -15.54 7.95 5.59
N PRO A 11 -16.48 7.08 5.17
CA PRO A 11 -16.36 5.65 5.42
C PRO A 11 -15.18 5.10 4.60
N SER A 12 -14.28 4.36 5.24
CA SER A 12 -13.02 3.95 4.62
C SER A 12 -12.59 2.54 4.98
N PHE A 13 -11.83 1.91 4.10
CA PHE A 13 -10.98 0.79 4.49
C PHE A 13 -9.64 1.33 4.98
N HIS A 14 -9.20 0.83 6.11
CA HIS A 14 -7.97 1.28 6.74
C HIS A 14 -6.75 0.83 5.95
N SER A 15 -5.72 1.66 5.98
CA SER A 15 -4.39 1.41 5.39
C SER A 15 -4.46 1.23 3.87
N LYS A 16 -5.17 2.13 3.21
CA LYS A 16 -5.44 2.13 1.77
C LYS A 16 -5.35 3.56 1.25
N ILE A 17 -4.36 3.81 0.40
CA ILE A 17 -3.97 5.16 -0.04
C ILE A 17 -5.15 5.94 -0.65
N GLN A 18 -6.03 5.29 -1.41
CA GLN A 18 -7.17 5.94 -2.06
C GLN A 18 -8.12 6.56 -1.04
N PHE A 19 -8.31 5.95 0.14
CA PHE A 19 -9.14 6.55 1.18
C PHE A 19 -8.44 7.72 1.87
N ALA A 20 -7.12 7.68 2.06
CA ALA A 20 -6.37 8.85 2.50
C ALA A 20 -6.49 10.01 1.50
N CYS A 21 -6.46 9.73 0.19
CA CYS A 21 -6.74 10.72 -0.86
C CYS A 21 -8.15 11.31 -0.75
N GLU A 22 -9.17 10.47 -0.52
CA GLU A 22 -10.55 10.94 -0.33
C GLU A 22 -10.71 11.83 0.91
N VAL A 23 -10.00 11.52 2.01
CA VAL A 23 -9.96 12.39 3.20
C VAL A 23 -9.39 13.76 2.84
N ARG A 24 -8.23 13.82 2.16
CA ARG A 24 -7.63 15.08 1.70
C ARG A 24 -8.57 15.87 0.80
N ARG A 25 -9.11 15.20 -0.21
CA ARG A 25 -10.06 15.78 -1.16
C ARG A 25 -11.25 16.42 -0.47
N LEU A 26 -11.88 15.69 0.46
CA LEU A 26 -13.02 16.23 1.19
C LEU A 26 -12.61 17.35 2.14
N PHE A 27 -11.50 17.20 2.84
CA PHE A 27 -10.95 18.22 3.75
C PHE A 27 -10.79 19.56 3.04
N PHE A 28 -10.10 19.61 1.89
CA PHE A 28 -9.93 20.86 1.13
C PHE A 28 -11.21 21.36 0.48
N LYS A 29 -12.14 20.45 0.13
CA LYS A 29 -13.43 20.83 -0.43
C LYS A 29 -14.33 21.55 0.58
N ILE A 30 -14.34 21.08 1.83
CA ILE A 30 -15.30 21.60 2.82
C ILE A 30 -14.68 22.57 3.82
N ASP A 31 -13.35 22.55 3.99
CA ASP A 31 -12.60 23.24 5.04
C ASP A 31 -13.24 23.06 6.42
N PRO A 32 -13.10 21.87 7.04
CA PRO A 32 -13.80 21.57 8.28
C PRO A 32 -13.30 22.41 9.45
N ASP A 33 -14.18 22.67 10.41
CA ASP A 33 -13.86 23.37 11.66
C ASP A 33 -13.33 22.42 12.74
N VAL A 34 -13.65 21.13 12.64
CA VAL A 34 -13.22 20.08 13.58
C VAL A 34 -13.18 18.74 12.85
N ILE A 35 -12.22 17.91 13.23
CA ILE A 35 -12.04 16.57 12.69
C ILE A 35 -12.27 15.55 13.82
N ALA A 36 -13.19 14.63 13.57
CA ALA A 36 -13.47 13.48 14.44
C ALA A 36 -12.95 12.19 13.79
N VAL A 37 -12.34 11.33 14.58
CA VAL A 37 -11.76 10.06 14.09
C VAL A 37 -12.19 8.85 14.93
N GLU A 38 -12.31 7.69 14.29
CA GLU A 38 -12.58 6.40 14.93
C GLU A 38 -11.32 5.85 15.64
N LEU A 39 -10.82 6.61 16.61
CA LEU A 39 -9.82 6.15 17.58
C LEU A 39 -10.24 6.55 18.99
N PRO A 40 -9.90 5.75 20.01
CA PRO A 40 -10.23 6.08 21.39
C PRO A 40 -9.29 7.13 21.95
N GLU A 41 -9.80 7.96 22.86
CA GLU A 41 -9.04 9.02 23.53
C GLU A 41 -7.75 8.50 24.20
N GLY A 42 -7.76 7.28 24.73
CA GLY A 42 -6.62 6.68 25.43
C GLY A 42 -5.36 6.47 24.59
N VAL A 43 -5.43 6.56 23.26
CA VAL A 43 -4.24 6.49 22.38
C VAL A 43 -3.86 7.84 21.77
N ARG A 44 -4.63 8.91 22.06
CA ARG A 44 -4.52 10.22 21.41
C ARG A 44 -3.11 10.79 21.44
N GLU A 45 -2.52 10.88 22.64
CA GLU A 45 -1.21 11.48 22.84
C GLU A 45 -0.14 10.80 21.97
N LYS A 46 -0.03 9.47 22.07
CA LYS A 46 1.00 8.71 21.33
C LYS A 46 0.74 8.60 19.84
N VAL A 47 -0.53 8.61 19.42
CA VAL A 47 -0.85 8.69 17.98
C VAL A 47 -0.47 10.05 17.42
N ILE A 48 -0.76 11.16 18.12
CA ILE A 48 -0.31 12.50 17.69
C ILE A 48 1.22 12.57 17.65
N GLU A 49 1.90 12.04 18.67
CA GLU A 49 3.37 11.95 18.70
C GLU A 49 3.92 11.16 17.50
N GLY A 50 3.29 10.04 17.14
CA GLY A 50 3.66 9.26 15.96
C GLY A 50 3.36 9.94 14.64
N VAL A 51 2.23 10.64 14.51
CA VAL A 51 1.90 11.42 13.30
C VAL A 51 2.91 12.55 13.10
N ASN A 52 3.33 13.23 14.17
CA ASN A 52 4.40 14.24 14.10
C ASN A 52 5.78 13.64 13.75
N HIS A 53 5.95 12.33 13.93
CA HIS A 53 7.18 11.61 13.57
C HIS A 53 7.20 11.16 12.10
N LEU A 54 6.09 11.28 11.36
CA LEU A 54 6.09 11.05 9.92
C LEU A 54 7.14 11.94 9.21
N PRO A 55 7.81 11.45 8.16
CA PRO A 55 7.49 10.26 7.37
C PRO A 55 7.97 8.93 7.95
N TYR A 56 8.64 8.90 9.11
CA TYR A 56 9.18 7.67 9.67
C TYR A 56 8.07 6.80 10.25
N ILE A 57 8.03 5.54 9.80
CA ILE A 57 6.95 4.61 10.16
C ILE A 57 7.11 4.17 11.61
N SER A 58 6.07 4.40 12.39
CA SER A 58 6.00 4.00 13.80
C SER A 58 4.71 3.25 14.10
N VAL A 59 4.70 2.56 15.24
CA VAL A 59 3.51 1.92 15.79
C VAL A 59 3.31 2.36 17.23
N VAL A 60 2.06 2.64 17.57
CA VAL A 60 1.65 2.89 18.96
C VAL A 60 1.18 1.58 19.55
N MET A 61 1.84 1.09 20.59
CA MET A 61 1.55 -0.18 21.24
C MET A 61 1.13 0.01 22.68
N TYR A 62 0.28 -0.89 23.17
CA TYR A 62 -0.13 -0.95 24.56
C TYR A 62 -0.47 -2.38 24.94
N GLU A 63 -0.28 -2.74 26.20
CA GLU A 63 -0.56 -4.08 26.69
C GLU A 63 -2.07 -4.31 26.86
N GLU A 64 -2.55 -5.48 26.42
CA GLU A 64 -3.85 -6.00 26.81
C GLU A 64 -3.70 -6.76 28.14
N ARG A 65 -4.70 -6.72 29.04
CA ARG A 65 -4.65 -7.31 30.41
C ARG A 65 -4.05 -8.73 30.57
N LYS A 66 -3.95 -9.54 29.50
CA LYS A 66 -3.22 -10.82 29.55
C LYS A 66 -1.74 -10.56 29.28
N LYS A 67 -0.89 -10.73 30.32
CA LYS A 67 0.57 -10.61 30.23
C LYS A 67 1.11 -11.15 28.89
N LYS A 68 1.89 -10.33 28.17
CA LYS A 68 2.51 -10.62 26.85
C LYS A 68 1.60 -10.53 25.61
N LYS A 69 0.41 -9.94 25.72
CA LYS A 69 -0.43 -9.62 24.54
C LYS A 69 -0.51 -8.11 24.37
N TYR A 70 -0.12 -7.64 23.20
CA TYR A 70 -0.15 -6.22 22.87
C TYR A 70 -1.14 -5.99 21.74
N ALA A 71 -1.78 -4.84 21.77
CA ALA A 71 -2.44 -4.30 20.60
C ALA A 71 -1.69 -3.06 20.10
N TYR A 72 -1.73 -2.85 18.79
CA TYR A 72 -1.03 -1.76 18.15
C TYR A 72 -1.91 -0.99 17.16
N VAL A 73 -1.65 0.31 17.07
CA VAL A 73 -2.18 1.23 16.06
C VAL A 73 -1.00 1.64 15.17
N PRO A 74 -0.99 1.26 13.88
CA PRO A 74 0.06 1.68 12.98
C PRO A 74 -0.11 3.14 12.58
N ILE A 75 0.99 3.88 12.55
CA ILE A 75 1.05 5.21 11.96
C ILE A 75 1.41 5.03 10.48
N ASP A 76 0.42 4.56 9.72
CA ASP A 76 0.53 4.28 8.29
C ASP A 76 0.18 5.55 7.48
N PRO A 77 1.09 6.11 6.66
CA PRO A 77 0.82 7.28 5.83
C PRO A 77 -0.36 7.09 4.89
N GLY A 78 -0.63 5.85 4.44
CA GLY A 78 -1.73 5.53 3.55
C GLY A 78 -3.06 5.30 4.26
N ASP A 79 -3.15 5.47 5.58
CA ASP A 79 -4.38 5.27 6.34
C ASP A 79 -5.22 6.55 6.42
N SER A 80 -6.53 6.41 6.18
CA SER A 80 -7.48 7.53 6.20
C SER A 80 -7.58 8.22 7.56
N ILE A 81 -7.53 7.49 8.68
CA ILE A 81 -7.57 8.08 10.02
C ILE A 81 -6.28 8.83 10.32
N ILE A 82 -5.13 8.22 9.98
CA ILE A 82 -3.82 8.84 10.18
C ILE A 82 -3.71 10.13 9.35
N GLU A 83 -4.17 10.11 8.10
CA GLU A 83 -4.20 11.30 7.25
C GLU A 83 -5.16 12.38 7.79
N ALA A 84 -6.32 12.00 8.34
CA ALA A 84 -7.24 12.96 8.97
C ALA A 84 -6.60 13.66 10.18
N ILE A 85 -5.91 12.90 11.03
CA ILE A 85 -5.16 13.44 12.18
C ILE A 85 -4.06 14.37 11.70
N ARG A 86 -3.29 13.93 10.69
CA ARG A 86 -2.20 14.73 10.11
C ARG A 86 -2.70 16.06 9.56
N LEU A 87 -3.79 16.07 8.80
CA LEU A 87 -4.41 17.30 8.32
C LEU A 87 -4.87 18.21 9.47
N GLY A 88 -5.42 17.63 10.53
CA GLY A 88 -5.79 18.39 11.72
C GLY A 88 -4.60 19.09 12.37
N LEU A 89 -3.45 18.41 12.47
CA LEU A 89 -2.22 18.99 13.00
C LEU A 89 -1.63 20.06 12.05
N GLU A 90 -1.50 19.75 10.76
CA GLU A 90 -0.92 20.66 9.76
C GLU A 90 -1.70 21.98 9.63
N TYR A 91 -3.04 21.91 9.65
CA TYR A 91 -3.93 23.07 9.48
C TYR A 91 -4.51 23.58 10.80
N LYS A 92 -3.97 23.11 11.94
CA LYS A 92 -4.38 23.52 13.30
C LYS A 92 -5.89 23.39 13.54
N LYS A 93 -6.53 22.36 12.97
CA LYS A 93 -7.94 22.05 13.21
C LYS A 93 -8.07 21.21 14.48
N PRO A 94 -9.05 21.50 15.37
CA PRO A 94 -9.38 20.66 16.51
C PRO A 94 -9.57 19.18 16.13
N LEU A 95 -9.00 18.29 16.95
CA LEU A 95 -9.02 16.84 16.77
C LEU A 95 -9.73 16.15 17.94
N GLU A 96 -10.76 15.36 17.61
CA GLU A 96 -11.63 14.67 18.56
C GLU A 96 -11.57 13.15 18.33
N PHE A 97 -11.11 12.39 19.33
CA PHE A 97 -10.97 10.93 19.28
C PHE A 97 -12.23 10.31 19.90
N ILE A 98 -13.17 9.91 19.04
CA ILE A 98 -14.56 9.67 19.47
C ILE A 98 -14.94 8.20 19.62
N ASP A 99 -14.02 7.26 19.39
CA ASP A 99 -14.31 5.82 19.50
C ASP A 99 -14.26 5.33 20.96
N LEU A 100 -14.99 4.25 21.24
CA LEU A 100 -14.96 3.60 22.53
C LEU A 100 -13.70 2.75 22.66
N ASP A 101 -12.99 2.90 23.77
CA ASP A 101 -11.94 1.95 24.10
C ASP A 101 -12.55 0.64 24.62
N VAL A 102 -12.21 -0.49 24.00
CA VAL A 102 -12.76 -1.80 24.32
C VAL A 102 -11.64 -2.80 24.62
N LYS A 103 -11.70 -3.45 25.79
CA LYS A 103 -10.75 -4.50 26.19
C LYS A 103 -10.89 -5.74 25.31
N ASN A 104 -9.77 -6.40 24.99
CA ASN A 104 -9.72 -7.66 24.24
C ASN A 104 -10.54 -7.59 22.93
N TYR A 105 -10.45 -6.46 22.23
CA TYR A 105 -11.20 -6.26 21.00
C TYR A 105 -10.58 -7.15 19.90
N ARG A 106 -11.41 -8.01 19.31
CA ARG A 106 -10.98 -8.92 18.24
C ARG A 106 -11.60 -8.45 16.94
N ASN A 107 -10.74 -7.99 16.04
CA ASN A 107 -11.15 -7.57 14.72
C ASN A 107 -11.64 -8.79 13.93
N LYS A 108 -12.83 -8.65 13.34
CA LYS A 108 -13.25 -9.55 12.28
C LYS A 108 -12.44 -9.18 11.04
N GLN A 109 -11.67 -10.13 10.53
CA GLN A 109 -11.13 -9.99 9.18
C GLN A 109 -12.30 -10.07 8.21
N PHE A 110 -12.26 -9.21 7.20
CA PHE A 110 -13.22 -9.20 6.11
C PHE A 110 -12.46 -9.34 4.79
N THR A 111 -13.18 -9.77 3.76
CA THR A 111 -12.75 -9.72 2.37
C THR A 111 -13.97 -9.24 1.61
N TYR A 112 -13.90 -8.00 1.12
CA TYR A 112 -14.99 -7.47 0.29
C TYR A 112 -14.66 -7.66 -1.18
N GLY A 113 -13.38 -7.77 -1.54
CA GLY A 113 -12.97 -8.05 -2.93
C GLY A 113 -13.20 -6.88 -3.89
N PHE A 114 -13.45 -5.67 -3.36
CA PHE A 114 -13.60 -4.46 -4.15
C PHE A 114 -12.31 -3.66 -4.12
N ASP A 115 -11.68 -3.53 -5.29
CA ASP A 115 -10.45 -2.79 -5.47
C ASP A 115 -10.68 -1.28 -5.25
N ASP A 116 -9.91 -0.69 -4.33
CA ASP A 116 -10.02 0.71 -3.95
C ASP A 116 -9.60 1.66 -5.08
N TYR A 117 -8.86 1.19 -6.08
CA TYR A 117 -8.53 1.98 -7.26
C TYR A 117 -9.78 2.43 -8.04
N SER A 118 -10.88 1.67 -7.99
CA SER A 118 -12.13 2.04 -8.66
C SER A 118 -12.69 3.40 -8.18
N ILE A 119 -12.38 3.82 -6.95
CA ILE A 119 -12.79 5.13 -6.41
C ILE A 119 -12.33 6.27 -7.32
N THR A 120 -11.16 6.15 -7.96
CA THR A 120 -10.63 7.17 -8.90
C THR A 120 -11.50 7.35 -10.15
N LYS A 121 -12.33 6.36 -10.50
CA LYS A 121 -13.17 6.36 -11.70
C LYS A 121 -14.64 6.63 -11.39
N ILE A 122 -15.16 6.02 -10.33
CA ILE A 122 -16.60 6.08 -9.99
C ILE A 122 -16.93 6.96 -8.79
N GLY A 123 -15.92 7.40 -8.03
CA GLY A 123 -16.08 8.16 -6.80
C GLY A 123 -16.51 7.31 -5.61
N LEU A 124 -16.27 7.83 -4.40
CA LEU A 124 -16.55 7.14 -3.14
C LEU A 124 -18.05 6.85 -2.94
N ASP A 125 -18.94 7.76 -3.35
CA ASP A 125 -20.39 7.59 -3.21
C ASP A 125 -20.89 6.34 -3.97
N LYS A 126 -20.50 6.17 -5.23
CA LYS A 126 -20.89 5.01 -6.06
C LYS A 126 -20.20 3.74 -5.58
N TYR A 127 -18.92 3.82 -5.20
CA TYR A 127 -18.19 2.70 -4.61
C TYR A 127 -18.88 2.15 -3.36
N TYR A 128 -19.29 3.04 -2.44
CA TYR A 128 -20.02 2.66 -1.24
C TYR A 128 -21.39 2.04 -1.55
N GLY A 129 -22.14 2.62 -2.49
CA GLY A 129 -23.45 2.12 -2.90
C GLY A 129 -23.38 0.67 -3.42
N LEU A 130 -22.33 0.34 -4.17
CA LEU A 130 -22.08 -1.03 -4.65
C LEU A 130 -21.68 -1.99 -3.53
N LEU A 131 -20.97 -1.50 -2.52
CA LEU A 131 -20.55 -2.28 -1.34
C LEU A 131 -21.68 -2.51 -0.33
N LEU A 132 -22.64 -1.58 -0.26
CA LEU A 132 -23.66 -1.53 0.78
C LEU A 132 -24.39 -2.86 1.03
N PRO A 133 -24.80 -3.66 0.00
CA PRO A 133 -25.45 -4.96 0.22
C PRO A 133 -24.57 -5.99 0.95
N PHE A 134 -23.24 -5.83 0.88
CA PHE A 134 -22.26 -6.73 1.50
C PHE A 134 -21.81 -6.26 2.89
N LEU A 135 -22.08 -5.01 3.26
CA LEU A 135 -21.74 -4.44 4.56
C LEU A 135 -22.73 -4.91 5.63
N LYS A 136 -22.32 -5.89 6.43
CA LYS A 136 -23.12 -6.37 7.57
C LYS A 136 -23.09 -5.34 8.71
N LYS A 137 -24.27 -4.86 9.11
CA LYS A 137 -24.43 -4.05 10.33
C LYS A 137 -23.97 -4.85 11.54
N SER A 138 -23.39 -4.15 12.53
CA SER A 138 -23.09 -4.76 13.83
C SER A 138 -24.36 -5.33 14.47
N ASN A 139 -24.22 -6.48 15.13
CA ASN A 139 -25.30 -7.07 15.92
C ASN A 139 -25.47 -6.30 17.23
N TYR A 140 -26.70 -6.15 17.71
CA TYR A 140 -26.98 -5.52 19.00
C TYR A 140 -26.22 -6.19 20.15
N GLY A 141 -25.75 -5.41 21.12
CA GLY A 141 -24.97 -5.88 22.27
C GLY A 141 -23.51 -6.26 21.97
N THR A 142 -23.07 -6.26 20.71
CA THR A 142 -21.66 -6.50 20.37
C THR A 142 -20.77 -5.32 20.74
N LYS A 143 -19.45 -5.58 20.81
CA LYS A 143 -18.43 -4.53 21.01
C LYS A 143 -18.51 -3.43 19.94
N ASP A 144 -18.75 -3.79 18.68
CA ASP A 144 -18.94 -2.83 17.59
C ASP A 144 -20.18 -1.97 17.78
N TYR A 145 -21.29 -2.58 18.20
CA TYR A 145 -22.50 -1.84 18.53
C TYR A 145 -22.28 -0.82 19.66
N HIS A 146 -21.52 -1.20 20.69
CA HIS A 146 -21.15 -0.28 21.76
C HIS A 146 -20.23 0.86 21.30
N ARG A 147 -19.28 0.57 20.40
CA ARG A 147 -18.43 1.59 19.76
C ARG A 147 -19.27 2.60 18.97
N GLU A 148 -20.21 2.13 18.17
CA GLU A 148 -21.09 2.99 17.38
C GLU A 148 -22.00 3.86 18.26
N LEU A 149 -22.59 3.31 19.33
CA LEU A 149 -23.36 4.11 20.29
C LEU A 149 -22.52 5.21 20.93
N TYR A 150 -21.28 4.90 21.29
CA TYR A 150 -20.35 5.85 21.90
C TYR A 150 -19.92 6.94 20.90
N MET A 151 -19.56 6.57 19.67
CA MET A 151 -19.27 7.51 18.59
C MET A 151 -20.45 8.45 18.35
N VAL A 152 -21.69 7.93 18.29
CA VAL A 152 -22.87 8.77 18.07
C VAL A 152 -23.12 9.71 19.26
N LYS A 153 -22.93 9.25 20.50
CA LYS A 153 -23.00 10.10 21.71
C LYS A 153 -22.03 11.27 21.59
N ASN A 154 -20.78 11.01 21.20
CA ASN A 154 -19.76 12.04 21.07
C ASN A 154 -20.01 12.96 19.87
N LEU A 155 -20.42 12.42 18.71
CA LEU A 155 -20.82 13.23 17.55
C LEU A 155 -21.95 14.20 17.90
N LYS A 156 -22.98 13.76 18.64
CA LYS A 156 -24.04 14.67 19.08
C LYS A 156 -23.55 15.79 20.00
N LYS A 157 -22.55 15.52 20.85
CA LYS A 157 -21.91 16.56 21.66
C LYS A 157 -21.16 17.54 20.77
N LEU A 158 -20.41 17.05 19.78
CA LEU A 158 -19.70 17.87 18.82
C LEU A 158 -20.65 18.73 17.98
N MET A 159 -21.76 18.17 17.49
CA MET A 159 -22.79 18.91 16.75
C MET A 159 -23.37 20.07 17.56
N LYS A 160 -23.53 19.91 18.88
CA LYS A 160 -23.97 20.99 19.78
C LYS A 160 -22.89 22.03 20.01
N LYS A 161 -21.64 21.60 20.24
CA LYS A 161 -20.48 22.46 20.50
C LYS A 161 -20.07 23.28 19.27
N TYR A 162 -20.13 22.66 18.10
CA TYR A 162 -19.78 23.23 16.80
C TYR A 162 -21.06 23.45 15.98
N LYS A 163 -22.05 24.10 16.59
CA LYS A 163 -23.29 24.47 15.88
C LYS A 163 -22.94 25.35 14.67
N ASP A 164 -23.57 25.06 13.53
CA ASP A 164 -23.36 25.74 12.24
C ASP A 164 -21.95 25.64 11.64
N LYS A 165 -21.08 24.85 12.26
CA LYS A 165 -19.71 24.56 11.82
C LYS A 165 -19.60 23.15 11.22
N LYS A 166 -18.68 22.94 10.29
CA LYS A 166 -18.54 21.68 9.55
C LYS A 166 -17.65 20.70 10.32
N ILE A 167 -18.15 19.48 10.51
CA ILE A 167 -17.45 18.39 11.18
C ILE A 167 -17.01 17.37 10.14
N LEU A 168 -15.71 17.17 9.96
CA LEU A 168 -15.20 16.04 9.18
C LEU A 168 -15.13 14.81 10.08
N PHE A 169 -15.75 13.70 9.69
CA PHE A 169 -15.73 12.46 10.46
C PHE A 169 -15.16 11.30 9.64
N VAL A 170 -14.02 10.76 10.05
CA VAL A 170 -13.37 9.63 9.36
C VAL A 170 -13.52 8.36 10.18
N LEU A 171 -14.04 7.32 9.52
CA LEU A 171 -14.43 6.06 10.15
C LEU A 171 -14.26 4.86 9.23
N GLY A 172 -14.33 3.67 9.82
CA GLY A 172 -14.37 2.40 9.13
C GLY A 172 -15.67 2.19 8.34
N MET A 173 -15.51 1.62 7.15
CA MET A 173 -16.56 1.41 6.14
C MET A 173 -17.88 0.83 6.72
N GLY A 174 -17.78 -0.17 7.59
CA GLY A 174 -18.93 -0.91 8.12
C GLY A 174 -19.77 -0.17 9.16
N HIS A 175 -19.30 0.95 9.70
CA HIS A 175 -19.96 1.65 10.81
C HIS A 175 -20.96 2.73 10.35
N TRP A 176 -20.78 3.28 9.14
CA TRP A 176 -21.50 4.49 8.72
C TRP A 176 -23.02 4.35 8.70
N GLU A 177 -23.58 3.31 8.07
CA GLU A 177 -25.03 3.13 7.99
C GLU A 177 -25.73 3.12 9.36
N ARG A 178 -25.11 2.44 10.32
CA ARG A 178 -25.67 2.35 11.67
C ARG A 178 -25.54 3.67 12.42
N ILE A 179 -24.39 4.33 12.33
CA ILE A 179 -24.18 5.65 12.94
C ILE A 179 -25.19 6.66 12.37
N LYS A 180 -25.36 6.71 11.05
CA LYS A 180 -26.33 7.59 10.38
C LYS A 180 -27.77 7.32 10.87
N GLY A 181 -28.14 6.05 11.05
CA GLY A 181 -29.44 5.68 11.62
C GLY A 181 -29.62 6.08 13.09
N LEU A 182 -28.57 5.93 13.91
CA LEU A 182 -28.57 6.29 15.33
C LEU A 182 -28.57 7.80 15.57
N LEU A 183 -27.93 8.58 14.69
CA LEU A 183 -27.91 10.05 14.74
C LEU A 183 -29.31 10.66 14.63
N LYS A 184 -30.23 10.01 13.89
CA LYS A 184 -31.64 10.43 13.74
C LYS A 184 -32.48 10.26 15.00
N ARG A 185 -32.07 9.40 15.94
CA ARG A 185 -32.82 9.17 17.18
C ARG A 185 -32.61 10.35 18.12
N PRO A 186 -33.60 10.81 18.91
CA PRO A 186 -33.40 11.93 19.84
C PRO A 186 -32.45 11.56 20.99
N LYS A 187 -32.73 10.46 21.71
CA LYS A 187 -31.94 9.97 22.85
C LYS A 187 -31.12 8.74 22.49
N ILE A 188 -29.95 8.62 23.10
CA ILE A 188 -29.07 7.43 22.99
C ILE A 188 -28.73 7.02 24.42
N LYS A 189 -28.71 5.71 24.68
CA LYS A 189 -28.36 5.18 25.99
C LYS A 189 -26.98 5.70 26.39
N ASN A 190 -26.89 6.27 27.59
CA ASN A 190 -25.63 6.76 28.10
C ASN A 190 -24.70 5.56 28.32
N MET A 191 -23.56 5.56 27.64
CA MET A 191 -22.50 4.58 27.87
C MET A 191 -21.40 5.25 28.67
N GLU A 192 -21.12 4.68 29.83
CA GLU A 192 -19.95 5.01 30.64
C GLU A 192 -18.91 3.93 30.46
N ASN A 193 -17.69 4.37 30.16
CA ASN A 193 -16.42 3.79 30.55
C ASN A 193 -15.33 4.33 29.62
N VAL A 194 -14.54 5.27 30.13
CA VAL A 194 -13.22 5.56 29.57
C VAL A 194 -12.27 4.59 30.27
N ILE A 195 -11.86 3.54 29.56
CA ILE A 195 -10.75 2.72 30.05
C ILE A 195 -9.51 3.59 29.89
N LYS A 196 -8.91 4.04 31.00
CA LYS A 196 -7.54 4.53 30.97
C LYS A 196 -6.64 3.34 30.69
N ARG A 197 -5.78 3.48 29.67
CA ARG A 197 -4.73 2.50 29.39
C ARG A 197 -3.48 2.91 30.13
N GLU A 198 -2.93 1.97 30.88
CA GLU A 198 -1.59 2.09 31.44
C GLU A 198 -0.59 1.77 30.31
N GLU A 199 0.50 2.53 30.24
CA GLU A 199 1.66 2.29 29.37
C GLU A 199 1.40 2.21 27.85
N VAL A 200 0.79 3.25 27.26
CA VAL A 200 0.82 3.44 25.80
C VAL A 200 2.19 3.95 25.38
N LYS A 201 2.90 3.21 24.53
CA LYS A 201 4.26 3.51 24.06
C LYS A 201 4.31 3.58 22.54
N ILE A 202 5.27 4.33 22.01
CA ILE A 202 5.56 4.44 20.58
C ILE A 202 6.86 3.70 20.26
N PHE A 203 6.88 3.01 19.12
CA PHE A 203 8.04 2.27 18.63
C PHE A 203 8.28 2.59 17.17
N ASN A 204 9.55 2.72 16.80
CA ASN A 204 9.97 2.70 15.40
C ASN A 204 9.70 1.32 14.81
N LEU A 205 9.25 1.26 13.57
CA LEU A 205 8.98 -0.01 12.91
C LEU A 205 10.20 -0.43 12.08
N SER A 206 10.69 -1.66 12.29
CA SER A 206 11.76 -2.24 11.48
C SER A 206 11.37 -2.30 9.98
N PRO A 207 12.27 -1.98 9.05
CA PRO A 207 12.01 -2.05 7.61
C PRO A 207 11.45 -3.40 7.13
N ASP A 208 11.93 -4.51 7.69
CA ASP A 208 11.46 -5.87 7.37
C ASP A 208 9.98 -6.08 7.74
N SER A 209 9.45 -5.23 8.61
CA SER A 209 8.08 -5.29 9.09
C SER A 209 7.11 -4.45 8.25
N TYR A 210 7.60 -3.60 7.34
CA TYR A 210 6.74 -2.70 6.55
C TYR A 210 5.67 -3.47 5.78
N ILE A 211 6.04 -4.54 5.08
CA ILE A 211 5.08 -5.36 4.31
C ILE A 211 4.02 -6.08 5.18
N HIS A 212 4.31 -6.24 6.47
CA HIS A 212 3.40 -6.86 7.44
C HIS A 212 2.48 -5.85 8.13
N VAL A 213 2.89 -4.59 8.20
CA VAL A 213 2.15 -3.53 8.90
C VAL A 213 1.44 -2.61 7.92
N LEU A 214 2.18 -2.07 6.95
CA LEU A 214 1.63 -1.35 5.80
C LEU A 214 0.85 -2.35 4.95
N ARG A 215 -0.41 -2.03 4.63
CA ARG A 215 -1.25 -2.92 3.81
C ARG A 215 -1.02 -2.70 2.32
N GLU A 216 -0.50 -1.53 1.97
CA GLU A 216 0.01 -1.20 0.64
C GLU A 216 1.45 -1.69 0.47
N ILE A 217 1.90 -1.74 -0.79
CA ILE A 217 3.30 -1.99 -1.12
C ILE A 217 4.14 -0.83 -0.53
N PRO A 218 5.16 -1.09 0.32
CA PRO A 218 5.92 -0.04 1.00
C PRO A 218 6.44 1.06 0.07
N TYR A 219 6.94 0.70 -1.11
CA TYR A 219 7.43 1.68 -2.09
C TYR A 219 6.32 2.57 -2.65
N ILE A 220 5.10 2.05 -2.78
CA ILE A 220 3.95 2.80 -3.26
C ILE A 220 3.48 3.76 -2.17
N THR A 221 3.52 3.35 -0.90
CA THR A 221 3.33 4.27 0.25
C THR A 221 4.41 5.34 0.29
N TYR A 222 5.66 5.03 -0.03
CA TYR A 222 6.74 6.01 -0.16
C TYR A 222 6.43 7.03 -1.27
N LEU A 223 6.07 6.57 -2.48
CA LEU A 223 5.69 7.46 -3.58
C LEU A 223 4.52 8.36 -3.20
N TYR A 224 3.47 7.80 -2.58
CA TYR A 224 2.36 8.59 -2.06
C TYR A 224 2.83 9.64 -1.07
N GLN A 225 3.65 9.26 -0.10
CA GLN A 225 4.15 10.19 0.92
C GLN A 225 4.95 11.36 0.28
N THR A 226 5.70 11.11 -0.80
CA THR A 226 6.46 12.15 -1.51
C THR A 226 5.57 13.11 -2.30
N THR A 227 4.50 12.63 -2.92
CA THR A 227 3.61 13.45 -3.77
C THR A 227 2.35 13.93 -3.06
N ARG A 228 2.08 13.48 -1.83
CA ARG A 228 0.87 13.79 -1.05
C ARG A 228 0.53 15.27 -1.01
N SER A 229 1.56 16.13 -0.90
CA SER A 229 1.38 17.58 -0.81
C SER A 229 0.75 18.20 -2.07
N GLU A 230 0.79 17.50 -3.20
CA GLU A 230 0.19 17.90 -4.47
C GLU A 230 -1.33 17.66 -4.48
N ILE A 231 -1.83 16.74 -3.65
CA ILE A 231 -3.27 16.43 -3.56
C ILE A 231 -3.93 17.50 -2.69
N LYS A 232 -4.37 18.61 -3.31
CA LYS A 232 -4.97 19.78 -2.64
C LYS A 232 -6.34 20.14 -3.22
N SER A 233 -6.68 19.61 -4.38
CA SER A 233 -7.92 19.89 -5.09
C SER A 233 -8.75 18.61 -5.26
N PRO A 234 -10.07 18.74 -5.51
CA PRO A 234 -10.90 17.58 -5.82
C PRO A 234 -10.58 16.85 -7.12
N LYS A 235 -9.75 17.43 -7.99
CA LYS A 235 -9.29 16.80 -9.23
C LYS A 235 -8.00 16.01 -9.03
N ASP A 236 -7.28 16.25 -7.93
CA ASP A 236 -6.01 15.62 -7.67
C ASP A 236 -6.23 14.23 -7.06
N PHE A 237 -5.48 13.24 -7.54
CA PHE A 237 -5.50 11.90 -6.99
C PHE A 237 -4.14 11.23 -7.15
N PHE A 238 -3.85 10.28 -6.28
CA PHE A 238 -2.69 9.42 -6.44
C PHE A 238 -3.02 8.24 -7.37
N ASP A 239 -2.41 8.21 -8.54
CA ASP A 239 -2.57 7.10 -9.49
C ASP A 239 -1.63 5.93 -9.15
N LYS A 240 -2.22 4.84 -8.64
CA LYS A 240 -1.50 3.61 -8.33
C LYS A 240 -0.90 2.94 -9.56
N LEU A 241 -1.53 3.02 -10.72
CA LEU A 241 -0.99 2.41 -11.95
C LEU A 241 0.28 3.14 -12.40
N GLU A 242 0.29 4.47 -12.32
CA GLU A 242 1.50 5.26 -12.59
C GLU A 242 2.59 5.00 -11.55
N ALA A 243 2.21 4.78 -10.28
CA ALA A 243 3.14 4.36 -9.23
C ALA A 243 3.77 2.98 -9.52
N TYR A 244 3.01 2.00 -10.02
CA TYR A 244 3.55 0.69 -10.43
C TYR A 244 4.47 0.79 -11.64
N LYS A 245 4.13 1.64 -12.62
CA LYS A 245 5.04 1.94 -13.73
C LYS A 245 6.34 2.59 -13.23
N THR A 246 6.24 3.53 -12.30
CA THR A 246 7.41 4.16 -11.66
C THR A 246 8.28 3.13 -10.94
N LEU A 247 7.67 2.18 -10.22
CA LEU A 247 8.39 1.06 -9.60
C LEU A 247 9.20 0.26 -10.63
N TYR A 248 8.58 -0.15 -11.75
CA TYR A 248 9.29 -0.88 -12.80
C TYR A 248 10.42 -0.06 -13.44
N LEU A 249 10.19 1.20 -13.75
CA LEU A 249 11.21 2.06 -14.34
C LEU A 249 12.42 2.25 -13.42
N LYS A 250 12.18 2.45 -12.11
CA LYS A 250 13.25 2.58 -11.12
C LYS A 250 13.98 1.26 -10.88
N ALA A 251 13.28 0.13 -10.88
CA ALA A 251 13.90 -1.19 -10.83
C ALA A 251 14.76 -1.45 -12.08
N LYS A 252 14.32 -1.00 -13.26
CA LYS A 252 15.09 -1.13 -14.52
C LYS A 252 16.41 -0.38 -14.40
N ASP A 253 16.40 0.82 -13.85
CA ASP A 253 17.62 1.61 -13.68
C ASP A 253 18.60 0.95 -12.69
N LYS A 254 18.09 0.29 -11.64
CA LYS A 254 18.92 -0.51 -10.72
C LYS A 254 19.49 -1.75 -11.39
N TYR A 255 18.65 -2.47 -12.11
CA TYR A 255 19.05 -3.66 -12.87
C TYR A 255 20.14 -3.33 -13.90
N PHE A 256 19.96 -2.28 -14.70
CA PHE A 256 21.00 -1.85 -15.65
C PHE A 256 22.32 -1.49 -14.96
N LYS A 257 22.29 -0.84 -13.78
CA LYS A 257 23.50 -0.54 -13.01
C LYS A 257 24.19 -1.78 -12.46
N ALA A 258 23.42 -2.80 -12.07
CA ALA A 258 23.95 -4.02 -11.47
C ALA A 258 24.46 -5.02 -12.51
N TYR A 259 23.77 -5.15 -13.64
CA TYR A 259 24.01 -6.20 -14.63
C TYR A 259 24.45 -5.69 -16.01
N GLY A 260 24.37 -4.38 -16.27
CA GLY A 260 24.71 -3.80 -17.58
C GLY A 260 23.71 -4.08 -18.71
N GLU A 261 22.67 -4.88 -18.45
CA GLU A 261 21.70 -5.30 -19.45
C GLU A 261 20.53 -4.30 -19.61
N PRO A 262 20.27 -3.78 -20.83
CA PRO A 262 19.19 -2.84 -21.04
C PRO A 262 17.84 -3.56 -21.20
N ILE A 263 16.81 -3.07 -20.51
CA ILE A 263 15.41 -3.48 -20.77
C ILE A 263 14.76 -2.50 -21.74
N HIS A 264 14.52 -2.95 -22.97
CA HIS A 264 13.90 -2.14 -24.02
C HIS A 264 12.42 -1.82 -23.72
N LEU A 265 11.94 -0.71 -24.31
CA LEU A 265 10.55 -0.23 -24.16
C LEU A 265 9.48 -1.28 -24.51
N GLN A 266 9.74 -2.12 -25.51
CA GLN A 266 8.81 -3.19 -25.89
C GLN A 266 8.60 -4.20 -24.76
N LYS A 267 9.68 -4.62 -24.07
CA LYS A 267 9.59 -5.50 -22.89
C LYS A 267 8.81 -4.83 -21.76
N LEU A 268 9.01 -3.53 -21.51
CA LEU A 268 8.24 -2.79 -20.50
C LEU A 268 6.75 -2.70 -20.83
N LYS A 269 6.38 -2.52 -22.11
CA LYS A 269 4.98 -2.53 -22.55
C LYS A 269 4.34 -3.90 -22.31
N ILE A 270 5.04 -4.98 -22.70
CA ILE A 270 4.60 -6.36 -22.46
C ILE A 270 4.45 -6.61 -20.96
N LEU A 271 5.40 -6.15 -20.15
CA LEU A 271 5.38 -6.27 -18.69
C LEU A 271 4.14 -5.64 -18.06
N LEU A 272 3.84 -4.39 -18.42
CA LEU A 272 2.64 -3.70 -17.92
C LEU A 272 1.37 -4.42 -18.37
N GLN A 273 1.28 -4.81 -19.64
CA GLN A 273 0.12 -5.54 -20.15
C GLN A 273 -0.07 -6.90 -19.46
N TYR A 274 1.02 -7.65 -19.26
CA TYR A 274 1.01 -8.94 -18.59
C TYR A 274 0.57 -8.80 -17.13
N SER A 275 1.13 -7.85 -16.38
CA SER A 275 0.74 -7.59 -14.98
C SER A 275 -0.74 -7.23 -14.83
N ARG A 276 -1.26 -6.40 -15.74
CA ARG A 276 -2.68 -6.01 -15.78
C ARG A 276 -3.56 -7.22 -16.10
N ASN A 277 -3.24 -7.95 -17.15
CA ASN A 277 -4.01 -9.12 -17.55
C ASN A 277 -4.00 -10.20 -16.46
N TYR A 278 -2.87 -10.39 -15.77
CA TYR A 278 -2.77 -11.33 -14.67
C TYR A 278 -3.68 -10.91 -13.50
N ALA A 279 -3.68 -9.64 -13.10
CA ALA A 279 -4.60 -9.14 -12.08
C ALA A 279 -6.08 -9.34 -12.47
N LEU A 280 -6.42 -9.09 -13.74
CA LEU A 280 -7.78 -9.26 -14.26
C LEU A 280 -8.25 -10.73 -14.24
N LEU A 281 -7.36 -11.68 -14.55
CA LEU A 281 -7.66 -13.11 -14.44
C LEU A 281 -8.05 -13.51 -13.02
N GLU A 282 -7.50 -12.83 -12.02
CA GLU A 282 -7.85 -13.01 -10.61
C GLU A 282 -8.97 -12.08 -10.11
N LYS A 283 -9.73 -11.45 -11.02
CA LYS A 283 -10.84 -10.54 -10.72
C LYS A 283 -10.41 -9.31 -9.90
N LYS A 284 -9.17 -8.83 -10.09
CA LYS A 284 -8.67 -7.58 -9.51
C LYS A 284 -8.55 -6.51 -10.60
N LEU A 285 -8.76 -5.23 -10.24
CA LEU A 285 -8.57 -4.14 -11.18
C LEU A 285 -7.11 -3.73 -11.29
N ILE A 286 -6.34 -3.90 -10.21
CA ILE A 286 -4.93 -3.57 -10.16
C ILE A 286 -4.07 -4.76 -9.69
N PRO A 287 -2.81 -4.86 -10.14
CA PRO A 287 -1.89 -5.89 -9.68
C PRO A 287 -1.47 -5.66 -8.22
N ASP A 288 -1.33 -6.75 -7.47
CA ASP A 288 -0.65 -6.73 -6.17
C ASP A 288 0.85 -7.04 -6.31
N LEU A 289 1.58 -7.06 -5.19
CA LEU A 289 3.02 -7.36 -5.17
C LEU A 289 3.38 -8.66 -5.89
N PHE A 290 2.55 -9.71 -5.73
CA PHE A 290 2.81 -11.01 -6.34
C PHE A 290 2.68 -10.90 -7.87
N HIS A 291 1.62 -10.27 -8.36
CA HIS A 291 1.44 -10.04 -9.79
C HIS A 291 2.62 -9.25 -10.36
N LEU A 292 3.04 -8.17 -9.69
CA LEU A 292 4.11 -7.29 -10.19
C LEU A 292 5.44 -8.03 -10.33
N VAL A 293 5.82 -8.81 -9.33
CA VAL A 293 7.12 -9.51 -9.30
C VAL A 293 7.13 -10.72 -10.22
N VAL A 294 6.05 -11.50 -10.26
CA VAL A 294 5.95 -12.65 -11.18
C VAL A 294 5.92 -12.19 -12.64
N SER A 295 5.27 -11.05 -12.92
CA SER A 295 5.31 -10.46 -14.27
C SER A 295 6.72 -10.04 -14.66
N ALA A 296 7.47 -9.40 -13.75
CA ALA A 296 8.87 -9.04 -13.97
C ALA A 296 9.72 -10.27 -14.29
N LYS A 297 9.50 -11.35 -13.53
CA LYS A 297 10.18 -12.63 -13.73
C LYS A 297 9.92 -13.23 -15.11
N ASN A 298 8.65 -13.31 -15.49
CA ASN A 298 8.24 -14.03 -16.70
C ASN A 298 8.54 -13.26 -17.99
N VAL A 299 8.67 -11.93 -17.92
CA VAL A 299 8.90 -11.07 -19.10
C VAL A 299 10.38 -10.73 -19.27
N VAL A 300 11.14 -10.65 -18.19
CA VAL A 300 12.57 -10.32 -18.20
C VAL A 300 13.37 -11.54 -17.71
N ASP A 301 13.57 -11.65 -16.40
CA ASP A 301 14.29 -12.74 -15.75
C ASP A 301 14.12 -12.66 -14.21
N ASP A 302 14.71 -13.62 -13.49
CA ASP A 302 14.70 -13.65 -12.02
C ASP A 302 15.49 -12.48 -11.39
N ASP A 303 16.49 -11.90 -12.07
CA ASP A 303 17.34 -10.83 -11.54
C ASP A 303 16.59 -9.49 -11.50
N TYR A 304 15.96 -9.10 -12.61
CA TYR A 304 15.08 -7.93 -12.65
C TYR A 304 13.89 -8.09 -11.71
N ALA A 305 13.32 -9.29 -11.59
CA ALA A 305 12.28 -9.57 -10.61
C ALA A 305 12.77 -9.39 -9.16
N GLY A 306 14.04 -9.70 -8.89
CA GLY A 306 14.71 -9.41 -7.62
C GLY A 306 14.79 -7.92 -7.33
N GLU A 307 15.22 -7.12 -8.30
CA GLU A 307 15.27 -5.65 -8.17
C GLU A 307 13.88 -5.03 -7.96
N VAL A 308 12.86 -5.52 -8.68
CA VAL A 308 11.47 -5.10 -8.48
C VAL A 308 11.00 -5.45 -7.06
N TYR A 309 11.28 -6.67 -6.59
CA TYR A 309 10.88 -7.11 -5.26
C TYR A 309 11.57 -6.30 -4.15
N ASP A 310 12.89 -6.15 -4.21
CA ASP A 310 13.67 -5.40 -3.21
C ASP A 310 13.25 -3.93 -3.19
N LEU A 311 13.03 -3.32 -4.36
CA LEU A 311 12.52 -1.96 -4.44
C LEU A 311 11.09 -1.87 -3.89
N ALA A 312 10.19 -2.78 -4.25
CA ALA A 312 8.80 -2.75 -3.80
C ALA A 312 8.66 -2.83 -2.27
N LEU A 313 9.53 -3.59 -1.60
CA LEU A 313 9.56 -3.70 -0.15
C LEU A 313 10.22 -2.51 0.56
N SER A 314 10.87 -1.62 -0.18
CA SER A 314 11.58 -0.47 0.40
C SER A 314 10.65 0.72 0.67
N TYR A 315 10.86 1.38 1.80
CA TYR A 315 10.30 2.69 2.11
C TYR A 315 11.47 3.62 2.44
N LEU A 316 11.81 4.53 1.51
CA LEU A 316 13.15 5.10 1.41
C LEU A 316 13.45 6.26 2.39
N PHE A 317 12.56 6.54 3.35
CA PHE A 317 12.83 7.52 4.39
C PHE A 317 13.67 6.89 5.52
N PHE A 318 14.83 7.48 5.81
CA PHE A 318 15.74 7.00 6.85
C PHE A 318 15.69 7.90 8.10
N ASP A 319 15.31 7.33 9.24
CA ASP A 319 15.33 8.02 10.54
C ASP A 319 16.75 7.99 11.12
N LYS A 320 17.52 9.07 10.91
CA LYS A 320 18.85 9.22 11.49
C LYS A 320 18.83 9.38 13.01
N LYS A 321 17.74 9.91 13.57
CA LYS A 321 17.67 10.26 14.99
C LYS A 321 17.32 9.05 15.85
N GLN A 322 16.57 8.09 15.29
CA GLN A 322 16.09 6.89 15.99
C GLN A 322 15.51 7.22 17.37
N LYS A 323 14.58 8.20 17.40
CA LYS A 323 14.05 8.74 18.66
C LYS A 323 13.42 7.67 19.54
N TYR A 324 12.83 6.65 18.94
CA TYR A 324 12.08 5.61 19.63
C TYR A 324 12.75 4.23 19.48
N PRO A 325 12.57 3.34 20.47
CA PRO A 325 12.99 1.95 20.34
C PRO A 325 12.35 1.29 19.13
N THR A 326 13.09 0.40 18.47
CA THR A 326 12.62 -0.31 17.28
C THR A 326 11.93 -1.60 17.66
N VAL A 327 10.78 -1.88 17.03
CA VAL A 327 10.06 -3.15 17.13
C VAL A 327 10.04 -3.85 15.78
N GLU A 328 10.22 -5.17 15.80
CA GLU A 328 10.00 -6.01 14.64
C GLU A 328 8.62 -6.67 14.73
N ILE A 329 7.85 -6.62 13.66
CA ILE A 329 6.50 -7.16 13.54
C ILE A 329 6.43 -8.09 12.34
N ARG A 330 6.22 -9.38 12.61
CA ARG A 330 5.94 -10.40 11.60
C ARG A 330 4.57 -11.01 11.86
N ARG A 331 3.61 -10.67 11.01
CA ARG A 331 2.20 -11.13 11.12
C ARG A 331 1.58 -10.76 12.49
N ASN A 332 1.47 -11.73 13.40
CA ASN A 332 0.87 -11.60 14.74
C ASN A 332 1.91 -11.76 15.87
N LEU A 333 3.20 -11.75 15.53
CA LEU A 333 4.31 -11.82 16.46
C LEU A 333 5.12 -10.53 16.40
N GLY A 334 5.43 -9.99 17.57
CA GLY A 334 6.34 -8.86 17.72
C GLY A 334 7.58 -9.27 18.49
N GLU A 335 8.70 -8.61 18.24
CA GLU A 335 9.91 -8.71 19.04
C GLU A 335 10.19 -7.36 19.69
N LEU A 336 10.08 -7.32 21.01
CA LEU A 336 10.24 -6.14 21.84
C LEU A 336 11.40 -6.39 22.81
N GLU A 337 12.50 -5.66 22.69
CA GLU A 337 13.67 -5.82 23.58
C GLU A 337 14.12 -7.29 23.69
N SER A 338 14.24 -7.96 22.55
CA SER A 338 14.58 -9.40 22.44
C SER A 338 13.56 -10.37 23.07
N ARG A 339 12.37 -9.89 23.44
CA ARG A 339 11.26 -10.72 23.93
C ARG A 339 10.19 -10.87 22.85
N LYS A 340 9.84 -12.12 22.55
CA LYS A 340 8.72 -12.43 21.65
C LYS A 340 7.39 -12.19 22.35
N VAL A 341 6.54 -11.39 21.73
CA VAL A 341 5.21 -11.02 22.24
C VAL A 341 4.13 -11.30 21.20
N GLN A 342 2.92 -11.60 21.65
CA GLN A 342 1.78 -11.70 20.75
C GLN A 342 1.22 -10.30 20.50
N ILE A 343 1.13 -9.90 19.23
CA ILE A 343 0.66 -8.57 18.85
C ILE A 343 -0.60 -8.66 17.99
N ARG A 344 -1.45 -7.63 18.07
CA ARG A 344 -2.68 -7.53 17.28
C ARG A 344 -2.92 -6.10 16.82
N ARG A 345 -3.30 -5.93 15.55
CA ARG A 345 -3.76 -4.64 15.05
C ARG A 345 -5.07 -4.28 15.74
N ARG A 346 -5.21 -3.06 16.25
CA ARG A 346 -6.46 -2.57 16.88
C ARG A 346 -7.53 -2.23 15.85
N ILE A 347 -7.13 -1.69 14.71
CA ILE A 347 -8.02 -1.29 13.62
C ILE A 347 -8.23 -2.48 12.66
N PRO A 348 -9.47 -2.80 12.24
CA PRO A 348 -9.72 -3.90 11.32
C PRO A 348 -9.20 -3.57 9.93
N VAL A 349 -8.63 -4.57 9.25
CA VAL A 349 -8.13 -4.46 7.87
C VAL A 349 -8.59 -5.67 7.06
N GLU A 350 -8.60 -5.50 5.74
CA GLU A 350 -8.89 -6.59 4.83
C GLU A 350 -7.87 -7.72 5.00
N LYS A 351 -8.35 -8.97 4.89
CA LYS A 351 -7.49 -10.16 5.00
C LYS A 351 -6.48 -10.18 3.86
N GLN A 352 -5.19 -10.16 4.22
CA GLN A 352 -4.10 -10.29 3.25
C GLN A 352 -3.85 -11.76 2.92
N VAL A 353 -3.82 -12.09 1.64
CA VAL A 353 -3.42 -13.40 1.14
C VAL A 353 -1.92 -13.37 0.88
N TYR A 354 -1.14 -14.02 1.74
CA TYR A 354 0.29 -14.17 1.55
C TYR A 354 0.56 -15.27 0.53
N ARG A 355 1.22 -14.91 -0.58
CA ARG A 355 1.63 -15.85 -1.62
C ARG A 355 3.14 -15.99 -1.60
N LYS A 356 3.62 -17.23 -1.77
CA LYS A 356 5.03 -17.48 -1.98
C LYS A 356 5.40 -16.94 -3.37
N ILE A 357 6.34 -16.02 -3.43
CA ILE A 357 6.87 -15.53 -4.70
C ILE A 357 7.96 -16.50 -5.16
N PRO A 358 7.83 -17.14 -6.33
CA PRO A 358 8.77 -18.13 -6.81
C PRO A 358 10.01 -17.46 -7.45
N LEU A 359 10.78 -16.74 -6.64
CA LEU A 359 11.95 -15.99 -7.11
C LEU A 359 13.25 -16.77 -6.81
N LYS A 360 14.09 -16.98 -7.82
CA LYS A 360 15.45 -17.50 -7.64
C LYS A 360 16.42 -16.33 -7.63
N ARG A 361 16.84 -15.89 -6.44
CA ARG A 361 17.80 -14.78 -6.34
C ARG A 361 19.18 -15.24 -6.77
N HIS A 362 19.87 -14.40 -7.55
CA HIS A 362 21.31 -14.52 -7.68
C HIS A 362 21.95 -14.46 -6.28
N PRO A 363 22.92 -15.32 -5.96
CA PRO A 363 23.67 -15.19 -4.72
C PRO A 363 24.25 -13.77 -4.64
N LYS A 364 24.40 -13.22 -3.43
CA LYS A 364 25.17 -11.99 -3.19
C LYS A 364 26.44 -12.34 -2.44
N GLU A 365 27.49 -11.55 -2.65
CA GLU A 365 28.69 -11.65 -1.81
C GLU A 365 28.30 -11.35 -0.35
N LYS A 366 28.79 -12.16 0.58
CA LYS A 366 28.66 -11.94 2.03
C LYS A 366 29.52 -10.77 2.50
N TYR A 367 30.65 -10.58 1.85
CA TYR A 367 31.58 -9.49 2.06
C TYR A 367 32.25 -9.15 0.72
N GLU A 368 32.65 -7.90 0.55
CA GLU A 368 33.24 -7.40 -0.69
C GLU A 368 34.46 -8.26 -1.11
N GLY A 369 34.43 -8.74 -2.35
CA GLY A 369 35.47 -9.59 -2.93
C GLY A 369 35.43 -11.04 -2.46
N GLU A 370 34.35 -11.51 -1.81
CA GLU A 370 34.17 -12.93 -1.47
C GLU A 370 34.30 -13.81 -2.72
N TRP A 371 33.63 -13.44 -3.82
CA TRP A 371 33.67 -14.24 -5.03
C TRP A 371 35.00 -14.14 -5.71
N GLU A 372 35.64 -12.96 -5.73
CA GLU A 372 36.99 -12.81 -6.24
C GLU A 372 37.99 -13.70 -5.48
N LYS A 373 37.91 -13.73 -4.15
CA LYS A 373 38.78 -14.58 -3.31
C LYS A 373 38.50 -16.06 -3.55
N LYS A 374 37.23 -16.47 -3.63
CA LYS A 374 36.82 -17.85 -3.93
C LYS A 374 37.28 -18.27 -5.32
N TRP A 375 37.16 -17.38 -6.30
CA TRP A 375 37.62 -17.58 -7.66
C TRP A 375 39.13 -17.81 -7.70
N LYS A 376 39.91 -16.95 -7.02
CA LYS A 376 41.37 -17.11 -6.90
C LYS A 376 41.78 -18.39 -6.16
N HIS A 377 41.01 -18.85 -5.17
CA HIS A 377 41.29 -20.08 -4.43
C HIS A 377 40.91 -21.37 -5.16
N ASN A 378 39.87 -21.34 -6.01
CA ASN A 378 39.38 -22.51 -6.75
C ASN A 378 39.94 -22.60 -8.18
N TYR A 379 41.22 -22.30 -8.39
CA TYR A 379 41.91 -22.25 -9.69
C TYR A 379 42.03 -23.60 -10.44
N LYS A 380 41.27 -24.62 -10.04
CA LYS A 380 41.16 -25.91 -10.74
C LYS A 380 39.82 -25.96 -11.49
N GLY A 381 39.67 -25.18 -12.56
CA GLY A 381 38.43 -25.17 -13.33
C GLY A 381 38.54 -24.39 -14.63
N ILE A 382 38.52 -25.12 -15.73
CA ILE A 382 38.67 -24.70 -17.14
C ILE A 382 37.53 -23.74 -17.52
N TYR A 383 37.80 -22.44 -17.63
CA TYR A 383 37.00 -21.50 -18.41
C TYR A 383 37.91 -20.42 -19.01
N SER A 384 37.59 -20.01 -20.23
CA SER A 384 38.34 -19.04 -21.01
C SER A 384 38.46 -17.70 -20.27
N TYR A 385 39.56 -17.00 -20.51
CA TYR A 385 39.77 -15.65 -20.00
C TYR A 385 38.72 -14.72 -20.68
N PRO A 386 38.13 -13.74 -19.96
CA PRO A 386 37.00 -12.94 -20.46
C PRO A 386 37.22 -12.26 -21.83
N PRO A 387 38.42 -11.79 -22.20
CA PRO A 387 38.69 -11.23 -23.53
C PRO A 387 38.53 -12.25 -24.67
N GLU A 388 38.97 -13.49 -24.49
CA GLU A 388 38.87 -14.56 -25.48
C GLU A 388 37.42 -15.00 -25.65
N ASP A 389 36.64 -15.04 -24.56
CA ASP A 389 35.19 -15.30 -24.63
C ASP A 389 34.45 -14.20 -25.40
N ILE A 390 34.80 -12.92 -25.17
CA ILE A 390 34.24 -11.81 -25.96
C ILE A 390 34.55 -11.98 -27.46
N ILE A 391 35.76 -12.44 -27.81
CA ILE A 391 36.13 -12.71 -29.20
C ILE A 391 35.28 -13.86 -29.76
N PHE A 392 35.13 -14.96 -29.01
CA PHE A 392 34.32 -16.11 -29.42
C PHE A 392 32.84 -15.76 -29.57
N GLU A 393 32.26 -15.03 -28.63
CA GLU A 393 30.86 -14.60 -28.67
C GLU A 393 30.60 -13.64 -29.84
N ASN A 394 31.47 -12.65 -30.04
CA ASN A 394 31.36 -11.73 -31.18
C ASN A 394 31.48 -12.46 -32.51
N TYR A 395 32.39 -13.44 -32.61
CA TYR A 395 32.53 -14.26 -33.80
C TYR A 395 31.28 -15.11 -34.06
N MET A 396 30.74 -15.77 -33.02
CA MET A 396 29.51 -16.55 -33.14
C MET A 396 28.30 -15.69 -33.53
N ASP A 397 28.19 -14.48 -32.98
CA ASP A 397 27.11 -13.55 -33.33
C ASP A 397 27.23 -13.05 -34.77
N TYR A 398 28.45 -12.78 -35.24
CA TYR A 398 28.73 -12.49 -36.65
C TYR A 398 28.34 -13.64 -37.57
N VAL A 399 28.75 -14.88 -37.24
CA VAL A 399 28.40 -16.08 -38.03
C VAL A 399 26.88 -16.26 -38.09
N ARG A 400 26.17 -16.10 -36.96
CA ARG A 400 24.71 -16.19 -36.89
C ARG A 400 24.04 -15.15 -37.79
N LYS A 401 24.46 -13.88 -37.72
CA LYS A 401 23.95 -12.80 -38.57
C LYS A 401 24.19 -13.08 -40.05
N LYS A 402 25.38 -13.58 -40.41
CA LYS A 402 25.72 -13.92 -41.79
C LYS A 402 24.91 -15.10 -42.31
N ALA A 403 24.73 -16.14 -41.51
CA ALA A 403 23.90 -17.29 -41.85
C ALA A 403 22.43 -16.87 -42.06
N MET A 404 21.87 -16.01 -41.20
CA MET A 404 20.54 -15.46 -41.43
C MET A 404 20.44 -14.66 -42.72
N LYS A 405 21.45 -13.84 -43.04
CA LYS A 405 21.44 -13.06 -44.28
C LYS A 405 21.42 -13.96 -45.52
N ILE A 406 22.25 -15.01 -45.53
CA ILE A 406 22.27 -16.01 -46.61
C ILE A 406 20.91 -16.71 -46.72
N LEU A 407 20.33 -17.16 -45.59
CA LEU A 407 19.01 -17.81 -45.59
C LEU A 407 17.88 -16.89 -46.05
N VAL A 408 17.99 -15.59 -45.80
CA VAL A 408 17.04 -14.59 -46.29
C VAL A 408 17.24 -14.40 -47.79
N GLU A 409 18.46 -14.18 -48.26
CA GLU A 409 18.80 -14.04 -49.69
C GLU A 409 18.35 -15.25 -50.52
N ASP A 410 18.58 -16.46 -50.02
CA ASP A 410 18.16 -17.71 -50.69
C ASP A 410 16.62 -17.87 -50.75
N ARG A 411 15.89 -17.18 -49.85
CA ARG A 411 14.43 -17.12 -49.85
C ARG A 411 13.87 -15.91 -50.59
N ILE A 412 14.72 -15.00 -51.09
CA ILE A 412 14.26 -13.89 -51.93
C ILE A 412 13.85 -14.47 -53.28
N ARG A 413 12.53 -14.58 -53.48
CA ARG A 413 11.96 -14.83 -54.80
C ARG A 413 11.72 -13.49 -55.47
N ILE A 414 12.55 -13.17 -56.45
CA ILE A 414 12.31 -12.03 -57.35
C ILE A 414 11.28 -12.49 -58.37
N HIS A 415 10.05 -11.98 -58.24
CA HIS A 415 9.03 -12.11 -59.25
C HIS A 415 9.02 -10.84 -60.09
N GLU A 416 9.03 -10.99 -61.42
CA GLU A 416 8.79 -9.89 -62.34
C GLU A 416 7.39 -9.32 -62.07
N PHE A 417 7.28 -8.00 -61.90
CA PHE A 417 6.00 -7.34 -61.67
C PHE A 417 5.21 -7.33 -62.99
N LYS A 418 4.45 -8.39 -63.24
CA LYS A 418 3.50 -8.46 -64.36
C LYS A 418 2.15 -8.01 -63.87
N THR A 419 1.81 -6.75 -64.17
CA THR A 419 0.43 -6.27 -64.04
C THR A 419 -0.25 -6.38 -65.39
N SER A 420 -1.43 -6.98 -65.41
CA SER A 420 -2.37 -6.91 -66.52
C SER A 420 -3.36 -5.79 -66.24
N LEU A 421 -3.84 -5.08 -67.27
CA LEU A 421 -4.94 -4.12 -67.16
C LEU A 421 -6.23 -4.72 -66.57
N MET A 422 -6.35 -6.05 -66.51
CA MET A 422 -7.45 -6.77 -65.84
C MET A 422 -7.26 -6.97 -64.33
N ASP A 423 -6.04 -6.79 -63.79
CA ASP A 423 -5.78 -6.76 -62.35
C ASP A 423 -6.16 -5.38 -61.84
N GLY A 424 -7.47 -5.17 -61.69
CA GLY A 424 -8.12 -3.88 -61.52
C GLY A 424 -7.33 -2.85 -60.69
N ILE A 425 -7.19 -1.66 -61.28
CA ILE A 425 -6.82 -0.44 -60.55
C ILE A 425 -7.94 -0.21 -59.52
N SER A 426 -7.69 -0.52 -58.25
CA SER A 426 -8.54 -0.05 -57.17
C SER A 426 -8.34 1.45 -57.08
N MET A 427 -9.32 2.21 -57.57
CA MET A 427 -9.42 3.66 -57.42
C MET A 427 -9.75 4.03 -55.98
#